data_AF-A0A6C0U229-F1
#
_entry.id   AF-A0A6C0U229-F1
#
_cell.length_a   1.000
_cell.length_b   1.000
_cell.length_c   1.000
_cell.angle_alpha   90.00
_cell.angle_beta   90.00
_cell.angle_gamma   90.00
#
_symmetry.space_group_name_H-M   'P 1'
#
loop_
_entity.id
_entity.type
_entity.pdbx_description
1 polymer ?
#
loop_
_entity_poly.entity_id
_entity_poly.type
_entity_poly.pdbx_seq_one_letter_code
_entity_poly.pdbx_strand_id
1 'polypeptide(L)'
;MLSAADHGVILLYHHVSDSTPPSTSVSPGRFVQHLDYLADNGFNVIPLDELLSRGLAGKSLPENAVAITFDDAYISVFAEAAPRLAERGWPFTVFLASQPLDDEVQGYMSWRQAKELLGMGGDIGGHSHSHGYLARRQAGESDSQWRQRMETEIEKNRQRIQAELGVEVTAFAYPYGEYNPALKNMLEQRGLHGVAQQSGAVGRYTDPLQVPRFPIATGYDEIDRLKQGINSQPLPVVDEKRDDQSLQLEVASSELPTITCFSARGERLPLEKIDETRYRVELPPTEAGRNKVNCTAPTGENKGEFYWHSYLWIGD
;
A
#
# COMPACT_ATOMS: atom_id res chain seq x y z
N MET A 1 -22.82 14.90 12.53
CA MET A 1 -21.80 15.47 11.64
C MET A 1 -20.59 14.58 11.82
N LEU A 2 -20.15 13.86 10.78
CA LEU A 2 -18.86 13.16 10.84
C LEU A 2 -17.79 14.23 10.99
N SER A 3 -16.94 14.10 12.00
CA SER A 3 -15.77 14.96 12.16
C SER A 3 -14.78 14.68 11.02
N ALA A 4 -13.94 15.67 10.71
CA ALA A 4 -13.08 15.70 9.54
C ALA A 4 -11.60 15.55 9.94
N ALA A 5 -10.91 14.61 9.30
CA ALA A 5 -9.45 14.45 9.35
C ALA A 5 -8.81 14.87 8.02
N ASP A 6 -7.48 14.92 7.94
CA ASP A 6 -6.71 15.25 6.73
C ASP A 6 -5.90 14.06 6.18
N HIS A 7 -6.09 12.87 6.75
CA HIS A 7 -5.36 11.65 6.42
C HIS A 7 -6.22 10.40 6.56
N GLY A 8 -5.70 9.28 6.05
CA GLY A 8 -6.30 7.96 6.20
C GLY A 8 -5.26 6.85 6.07
N VAL A 9 -5.65 5.63 6.42
CA VAL A 9 -4.75 4.46 6.40
C VAL A 9 -5.26 3.43 5.38
N ILE A 10 -4.35 2.78 4.67
CA ILE A 10 -4.68 1.71 3.74
C ILE A 10 -4.16 0.38 4.32
N LEU A 11 -5.05 -0.58 4.50
CA LEU A 11 -4.72 -1.95 4.89
C LEU A 11 -4.50 -2.81 3.65
N LEU A 12 -3.47 -3.65 3.67
CA LEU A 12 -3.17 -4.61 2.61
C LEU A 12 -3.28 -6.04 3.15
N TYR A 13 -4.20 -6.80 2.58
CA TYR A 13 -4.34 -8.25 2.75
C TYR A 13 -4.02 -8.95 1.42
N HIS A 14 -3.82 -10.27 1.43
CA HIS A 14 -3.76 -11.05 0.19
C HIS A 14 -4.72 -12.23 0.29
N HIS A 15 -4.42 -13.21 1.15
CA HIS A 15 -5.31 -14.32 1.45
C HIS A 15 -6.07 -14.11 2.75
N VAL A 16 -7.32 -14.55 2.76
CA VAL A 16 -8.11 -14.78 3.99
C VAL A 16 -8.36 -16.28 4.11
N SER A 17 -7.40 -17.02 4.64
CA SER A 17 -7.38 -18.49 4.61
C SER A 17 -6.42 -19.08 5.65
N ASP A 18 -6.77 -20.25 6.18
CA ASP A 18 -5.93 -21.06 7.08
C ASP A 18 -5.01 -22.04 6.33
N SER A 19 -5.20 -22.22 5.02
CA SER A 19 -4.54 -23.27 4.24
C SER A 19 -3.52 -22.78 3.22
N THR A 20 -3.31 -21.46 3.12
CA THR A 20 -2.37 -20.82 2.20
C THR A 20 -1.10 -20.39 2.94
N PRO A 21 0.00 -20.04 2.22
CA PRO A 21 1.26 -19.67 2.87
C PRO A 21 1.07 -18.55 3.92
N PRO A 22 1.51 -18.75 5.18
CA PRO A 22 1.27 -17.78 6.26
C PRO A 22 1.80 -16.38 5.98
N SER A 23 2.90 -16.28 5.22
CA SER A 23 3.56 -15.01 4.87
C SER A 23 2.67 -14.00 4.14
N THR A 24 1.57 -14.46 3.53
CA THR A 24 0.59 -13.62 2.81
C THR A 24 -0.85 -13.94 3.22
N SER A 25 -1.06 -14.63 4.34
CA SER A 25 -2.39 -15.07 4.78
C SER A 25 -2.74 -14.51 6.14
N VAL A 26 -3.99 -14.09 6.30
CA VAL A 26 -4.66 -13.93 7.59
C VAL A 26 -5.72 -15.03 7.70
N SER A 27 -5.96 -15.59 8.88
CA SER A 27 -7.06 -16.54 9.05
C SER A 27 -8.42 -15.84 8.92
N PRO A 28 -9.49 -16.52 8.47
CA PRO A 28 -10.83 -15.94 8.45
C PRO A 28 -11.28 -15.44 9.84
N GLY A 29 -10.95 -16.17 10.90
CA GLY A 29 -11.24 -15.76 12.27
C GLY A 29 -10.51 -14.48 12.68
N ARG A 30 -9.22 -14.35 12.32
CA ARG A 30 -8.46 -13.13 12.59
C ARG A 30 -8.96 -11.95 11.77
N PHE A 31 -9.30 -12.17 10.51
CA PHE A 31 -9.88 -11.14 9.65
C PHE A 31 -11.19 -10.59 10.25
N VAL A 32 -12.08 -11.46 10.75
CA VAL A 32 -13.29 -11.01 11.46
C VAL A 32 -12.95 -10.15 12.68
N GLN A 33 -11.96 -10.53 13.48
CA GLN A 33 -11.53 -9.71 14.63
C GLN A 33 -11.02 -8.33 14.20
N HIS A 34 -10.34 -8.22 13.05
CA HIS A 34 -9.96 -6.92 12.49
C HIS A 34 -11.17 -6.08 12.14
N LEU A 35 -12.16 -6.66 11.44
CA LEU A 35 -13.37 -5.96 11.05
C LEU A 35 -14.17 -5.51 12.27
N ASP A 36 -14.36 -6.38 13.25
CA ASP A 36 -15.09 -6.06 14.48
C ASP A 36 -14.39 -4.95 15.26
N TYR A 37 -13.05 -4.97 15.33
CA TYR A 37 -12.29 -3.89 15.95
C TYR A 37 -12.53 -2.53 15.28
N LEU A 38 -12.50 -2.48 13.93
CA LEU A 38 -12.76 -1.25 13.18
C LEU A 38 -14.17 -0.73 13.47
N ALA A 39 -15.18 -1.61 13.47
CA ALA A 39 -16.56 -1.24 13.74
C ALA A 39 -16.76 -0.73 15.17
N ASP A 40 -16.23 -1.44 16.16
CA ASP A 40 -16.39 -1.14 17.58
C ASP A 40 -15.66 0.15 18.02
N ASN A 41 -14.64 0.57 17.26
CA ASN A 41 -13.79 1.72 17.59
C ASN A 41 -14.01 2.92 16.66
N GLY A 42 -15.11 2.94 15.90
CA GLY A 42 -15.53 4.11 15.13
C GLY A 42 -14.63 4.43 13.93
N PHE A 43 -14.01 3.42 13.32
CA PHE A 43 -13.29 3.58 12.05
C PHE A 43 -14.28 3.68 10.89
N ASN A 44 -13.97 4.57 9.94
CA ASN A 44 -14.76 4.76 8.74
C ASN A 44 -14.08 4.04 7.57
N VAL A 45 -14.62 2.88 7.19
CA VAL A 45 -14.13 2.17 6.00
C VAL A 45 -14.68 2.85 4.75
N ILE A 46 -13.79 3.44 3.95
CA ILE A 46 -14.13 4.24 2.77
C ILE A 46 -13.52 3.66 1.49
N PRO A 47 -14.07 3.99 0.31
CA PRO A 47 -13.49 3.60 -0.97
C PRO A 47 -12.05 4.10 -1.11
N LEU A 48 -11.18 3.29 -1.73
CA LEU A 48 -9.77 3.64 -1.91
C LEU A 48 -9.61 4.90 -2.78
N ASP A 49 -10.38 5.02 -3.86
CA ASP A 49 -10.37 6.17 -4.76
C ASP A 49 -10.73 7.48 -4.03
N GLU A 50 -11.69 7.43 -3.11
CA GLU A 50 -12.03 8.55 -2.23
C GLU A 50 -10.85 8.91 -1.32
N LEU A 51 -10.24 7.92 -0.66
CA LEU A 51 -9.10 8.14 0.23
C LEU A 51 -7.93 8.79 -0.53
N LEU A 52 -7.58 8.27 -1.71
CA LEU A 52 -6.51 8.80 -2.54
C LEU A 52 -6.84 10.21 -3.06
N SER A 53 -7.99 10.40 -3.70
CA SER A 53 -8.35 11.67 -4.33
C SER A 53 -8.51 12.83 -3.34
N ARG A 54 -8.99 12.56 -2.12
CA ARG A 54 -9.14 13.57 -1.07
C ARG A 54 -7.89 13.73 -0.24
N GLY A 55 -7.31 12.64 0.27
CA GLY A 55 -6.15 12.66 1.15
C GLY A 55 -4.93 13.28 0.48
N LEU A 56 -4.59 12.87 -0.74
CA LEU A 56 -3.46 13.43 -1.50
C LEU A 56 -3.69 14.91 -1.86
N ALA A 57 -4.95 15.32 -2.04
CA ALA A 57 -5.29 16.72 -2.27
C ALA A 57 -5.28 17.59 -0.98
N GLY A 58 -5.07 16.98 0.19
CA GLY A 58 -5.21 17.64 1.49
C GLY A 58 -6.64 18.12 1.77
N LYS A 59 -7.64 17.45 1.18
CA LYS A 59 -9.05 17.68 1.48
C LYS A 59 -9.44 16.84 2.68
N SER A 60 -10.49 17.27 3.38
CA SER A 60 -10.99 16.52 4.53
C SER A 60 -11.37 15.09 4.15
N LEU A 61 -11.12 14.15 5.04
CA LEU A 61 -11.62 12.77 5.05
C LEU A 61 -12.49 12.60 6.31
N PRO A 62 -13.33 11.55 6.40
CA PRO A 62 -13.90 11.16 7.68
C PRO A 62 -12.78 10.90 8.70
N GLU A 63 -13.01 11.21 9.98
CA GLU A 63 -12.10 10.75 11.04
C GLU A 63 -11.90 9.23 10.99
N ASN A 64 -10.71 8.76 11.39
CA ASN A 64 -10.38 7.33 11.40
C ASN A 64 -10.66 6.64 10.04
N ALA A 65 -10.38 7.32 8.93
CA ALA A 65 -10.59 6.80 7.59
C ALA A 65 -9.63 5.64 7.29
N VAL A 66 -10.19 4.51 6.86
CA VAL A 66 -9.45 3.31 6.47
C VAL A 66 -9.94 2.81 5.11
N ALA A 67 -9.02 2.46 4.21
CA ALA A 67 -9.34 1.68 3.02
C ALA A 67 -8.82 0.25 3.18
N ILE A 68 -9.61 -0.73 2.78
CA ILE A 68 -9.23 -2.15 2.80
C ILE A 68 -8.88 -2.59 1.39
N THR A 69 -7.68 -3.13 1.20
CA THR A 69 -7.20 -3.60 -0.10
C THR A 69 -6.72 -5.05 -0.04
N PHE A 70 -6.87 -5.75 -1.16
CA PHE A 70 -6.39 -7.11 -1.37
C PHE A 70 -5.55 -7.17 -2.64
N ASP A 71 -4.40 -7.81 -2.58
CA ASP A 71 -3.58 -8.07 -3.77
C ASP A 71 -3.86 -9.46 -4.36
N ASP A 72 -3.39 -9.66 -5.60
CA ASP A 72 -3.34 -10.92 -6.36
C ASP A 72 -4.64 -11.53 -6.85
N ALA A 73 -5.82 -11.11 -6.35
CA ALA A 73 -7.11 -11.67 -6.75
C ALA A 73 -7.31 -13.16 -6.40
N TYR A 74 -6.86 -13.59 -5.22
CA TYR A 74 -7.06 -14.94 -4.72
C TYR A 74 -8.54 -15.29 -4.48
N ILE A 75 -8.89 -16.55 -4.70
CA ILE A 75 -10.25 -17.06 -4.49
C ILE A 75 -10.74 -16.92 -3.05
N SER A 76 -9.82 -16.93 -2.08
CA SER A 76 -10.11 -16.72 -0.66
C SER A 76 -10.71 -15.34 -0.38
N VAL A 77 -10.35 -14.32 -1.17
CA VAL A 77 -10.96 -12.98 -1.06
C VAL A 77 -12.44 -13.04 -1.43
N PHE A 78 -12.79 -13.73 -2.52
CA PHE A 78 -14.18 -13.91 -2.93
C PHE A 78 -14.97 -14.79 -1.97
N ALA A 79 -14.39 -15.91 -1.52
CA ALA A 79 -15.09 -16.88 -0.69
C ALA A 79 -15.26 -16.41 0.77
N GLU A 80 -14.26 -15.73 1.32
CA GLU A 80 -14.23 -15.39 2.74
C GLU A 80 -14.33 -13.88 3.02
N ALA A 81 -13.55 -13.05 2.33
CA ALA A 81 -13.46 -11.63 2.68
C ALA A 81 -14.68 -10.82 2.19
N ALA A 82 -15.02 -10.94 0.90
CA ALA A 82 -16.01 -10.11 0.25
C ALA A 82 -17.42 -10.22 0.85
N PRO A 83 -17.95 -11.42 1.17
CA PRO A 83 -19.27 -11.52 1.79
C PRO A 83 -19.34 -10.82 3.15
N ARG A 84 -18.27 -10.93 3.96
CA ARG A 84 -18.20 -10.32 5.31
C ARG A 84 -18.09 -8.79 5.25
N LEU A 85 -17.45 -8.26 4.23
CA LEU A 85 -17.38 -6.82 3.96
C LEU A 85 -18.73 -6.31 3.43
N ALA A 86 -19.35 -7.05 2.51
CA ALA A 86 -20.67 -6.73 1.95
C ALA A 86 -21.77 -6.71 3.03
N GLU A 87 -21.76 -7.65 3.98
CA GLU A 87 -22.66 -7.67 5.13
C GLU A 87 -22.56 -6.39 5.99
N ARG A 88 -21.39 -5.76 6.02
CA ARG A 88 -21.13 -4.48 6.72
C ARG A 88 -21.38 -3.26 5.84
N GLY A 89 -21.68 -3.46 4.55
CA GLY A 89 -21.74 -2.39 3.56
C GLY A 89 -20.39 -1.69 3.35
N TRP A 90 -19.29 -2.39 3.59
CA TRP A 90 -17.95 -1.81 3.56
C TRP A 90 -17.30 -1.97 2.19
N PRO A 91 -16.78 -0.87 1.61
CA PRO A 91 -16.05 -0.92 0.35
C PRO A 91 -14.67 -1.58 0.53
N PHE A 92 -14.17 -2.16 -0.55
CA PHE A 92 -12.81 -2.69 -0.62
C PHE A 92 -12.29 -2.67 -2.06
N THR A 93 -10.98 -2.74 -2.23
CA THR A 93 -10.36 -2.79 -3.57
C THR A 93 -9.54 -4.06 -3.72
N VAL A 94 -9.66 -4.75 -4.85
CA VAL A 94 -8.79 -5.87 -5.23
C VAL A 94 -7.85 -5.41 -6.35
N PHE A 95 -6.54 -5.43 -6.10
CA PHE A 95 -5.52 -5.25 -7.12
C PHE A 95 -5.29 -6.58 -7.82
N LEU A 96 -5.65 -6.63 -9.11
CA LEU A 96 -5.76 -7.88 -9.85
C LEU A 96 -4.65 -8.06 -10.88
N ALA A 97 -3.95 -9.19 -10.81
CA ALA A 97 -3.10 -9.67 -11.88
C ALA A 97 -3.95 -10.43 -12.91
N SER A 98 -3.89 -10.07 -14.19
CA SER A 98 -4.86 -10.56 -15.17
C SER A 98 -4.53 -11.92 -15.77
N GLN A 99 -3.25 -12.27 -15.89
CA GLN A 99 -2.85 -13.54 -16.48
C GLN A 99 -3.33 -14.75 -15.67
N PRO A 100 -3.21 -14.81 -14.32
CA PRO A 100 -3.74 -15.94 -13.56
C PRO A 100 -5.24 -16.17 -13.76
N LEU A 101 -6.01 -15.10 -14.01
CA LEU A 101 -7.43 -15.19 -14.33
C LEU A 101 -7.68 -15.68 -15.76
N ASP A 102 -6.92 -15.17 -16.73
CA ASP A 102 -6.99 -15.60 -18.13
C ASP A 102 -6.63 -17.08 -18.29
N ASP A 103 -5.65 -17.55 -17.51
CA ASP A 103 -5.14 -18.93 -17.52
C ASP A 103 -5.93 -19.86 -16.56
N GLU A 104 -6.97 -19.36 -15.90
CA GLU A 104 -7.81 -20.09 -14.92
C GLU A 104 -6.99 -20.83 -13.84
N VAL A 105 -5.95 -20.17 -13.32
CA VAL A 105 -5.03 -20.77 -12.34
C VAL A 105 -5.76 -21.12 -11.04
N GLN A 106 -5.60 -22.36 -10.58
CA GLN A 106 -6.19 -22.82 -9.32
C GLN A 106 -5.75 -21.92 -8.15
N GLY A 107 -6.72 -21.50 -7.33
CA GLY A 107 -6.48 -20.63 -6.16
C GLY A 107 -6.68 -19.15 -6.45
N TYR A 108 -6.85 -18.77 -7.71
CA TYR A 108 -7.26 -17.43 -8.13
C TYR A 108 -8.76 -17.39 -8.41
N MET A 109 -9.34 -16.20 -8.36
CA MET A 109 -10.70 -15.98 -8.85
C MET A 109 -10.79 -16.21 -10.36
N SER A 110 -12.00 -16.41 -10.86
CA SER A 110 -12.32 -16.25 -12.29
C SER A 110 -12.77 -14.81 -12.58
N TRP A 111 -12.76 -14.39 -13.85
CA TRP A 111 -13.33 -13.10 -14.27
C TRP A 111 -14.79 -12.93 -13.86
N ARG A 112 -15.58 -14.01 -13.89
CA ARG A 112 -16.97 -14.01 -13.41
C ARG A 112 -17.03 -13.65 -11.91
N GLN A 113 -16.20 -14.26 -11.08
CA GLN A 113 -16.15 -13.97 -9.65
C GLN A 113 -15.65 -12.56 -9.37
N ALA A 114 -14.63 -12.08 -10.09
CA ALA A 114 -14.17 -10.70 -10.01
C ALA A 114 -15.29 -9.71 -10.37
N LYS A 115 -16.13 -10.02 -11.37
CA LYS A 115 -17.31 -9.21 -11.71
C LYS A 115 -18.38 -9.22 -10.63
N GLU A 116 -18.58 -10.35 -9.95
CA GLU A 116 -19.52 -10.46 -8.84
C GLU A 116 -19.07 -9.62 -7.62
N LEU A 117 -17.76 -9.47 -7.38
CA LEU A 117 -17.24 -8.59 -6.32
C LEU A 117 -17.71 -7.13 -6.47
N LEU A 118 -17.87 -6.64 -7.70
CA LEU A 118 -18.36 -5.28 -7.95
C LEU A 118 -19.76 -5.06 -7.34
N GLY A 119 -20.60 -6.09 -7.35
CA GLY A 119 -21.92 -6.06 -6.70
C GLY A 119 -21.88 -6.17 -5.17
N MET A 120 -20.73 -6.50 -4.60
CA MET A 120 -20.50 -6.66 -3.16
C MET A 120 -19.81 -5.44 -2.52
N GLY A 121 -19.66 -4.34 -3.26
CA GLY A 121 -18.92 -3.15 -2.82
C GLY A 121 -17.42 -3.20 -3.12
N GLY A 122 -16.98 -4.19 -3.91
CA GLY A 122 -15.61 -4.28 -4.39
C GLY A 122 -15.32 -3.34 -5.56
N ASP A 123 -14.11 -2.79 -5.58
CA ASP A 123 -13.52 -2.08 -6.71
C ASP A 123 -12.25 -2.81 -7.19
N ILE A 124 -11.74 -2.48 -8.39
CA ILE A 124 -10.63 -3.19 -9.02
C ILE A 124 -9.50 -2.24 -9.41
N GLY A 125 -8.31 -2.51 -8.85
CA GLY A 125 -7.05 -1.88 -9.25
C GLY A 125 -6.20 -2.80 -10.13
N GLY A 126 -5.18 -2.24 -10.76
CA GLY A 126 -4.24 -3.01 -11.59
C GLY A 126 -3.09 -3.62 -10.79
N HIS A 127 -2.67 -4.84 -11.11
CA HIS A 127 -1.53 -5.51 -10.47
C HIS A 127 -0.60 -6.23 -11.46
N SER A 128 -0.32 -5.56 -12.59
CA SER A 128 0.40 -6.09 -13.76
C SER A 128 -0.29 -7.27 -14.44
N HIS A 129 0.19 -7.69 -15.61
CA HIS A 129 -0.43 -8.80 -16.33
C HIS A 129 0.00 -10.13 -15.72
N SER A 130 1.33 -10.35 -15.63
CA SER A 130 1.92 -11.63 -15.24
C SER A 130 2.31 -11.73 -13.77
N HIS A 131 2.20 -10.65 -12.99
CA HIS A 131 2.64 -10.59 -11.58
C HIS A 131 4.16 -10.80 -11.40
N GLY A 132 4.96 -10.42 -12.39
CA GLY A 132 6.41 -10.49 -12.35
C GLY A 132 7.07 -9.35 -11.54
N TYR A 133 8.35 -9.51 -11.21
CA TYR A 133 9.17 -8.43 -10.62
C TYR A 133 9.38 -7.30 -11.63
N LEU A 134 8.59 -6.23 -11.50
CA LEU A 134 8.61 -5.13 -12.46
C LEU A 134 9.87 -4.28 -12.34
N ALA A 135 10.32 -4.00 -11.13
CA ALA A 135 11.47 -3.13 -10.88
C ALA A 135 12.81 -3.72 -11.38
N ARG A 136 12.85 -5.03 -11.63
CA ARG A 136 14.05 -5.79 -11.96
C ARG A 136 14.18 -6.05 -13.46
N ARG A 137 15.42 -6.00 -13.93
CA ARG A 137 15.79 -6.40 -15.29
C ARG A 137 15.98 -7.91 -15.34
N GLN A 138 15.63 -8.50 -16.49
CA GLN A 138 16.00 -9.87 -16.79
C GLN A 138 17.47 -9.93 -17.24
N ALA A 139 18.09 -11.10 -17.14
CA ALA A 139 19.48 -11.29 -17.57
C ALA A 139 19.63 -10.96 -19.06
N GLY A 140 20.53 -10.01 -19.38
CA GLY A 140 20.78 -9.55 -20.74
C GLY A 140 19.72 -8.59 -21.31
N GLU A 141 18.74 -8.16 -20.51
CA GLU A 141 17.68 -7.25 -20.94
C GLU A 141 18.17 -5.79 -20.96
N SER A 142 18.11 -5.18 -22.13
CA SER A 142 18.46 -3.76 -22.30
C SER A 142 17.43 -2.82 -21.66
N ASP A 143 17.82 -1.57 -21.49
CA ASP A 143 16.94 -0.49 -21.04
C ASP A 143 15.64 -0.37 -21.85
N SER A 144 15.73 -0.44 -23.17
CA SER A 144 14.56 -0.36 -24.04
C SER A 144 13.66 -1.60 -23.95
N GLN A 145 14.26 -2.79 -23.87
CA GLN A 145 13.51 -4.06 -23.77
C GLN A 145 12.71 -4.12 -22.46
N TRP A 146 13.35 -3.77 -21.35
CA TRP A 146 12.67 -3.70 -20.06
C TRP A 146 11.51 -2.71 -20.10
N ARG A 147 11.71 -1.50 -20.64
CA ARG A 147 10.65 -0.49 -20.74
C ARG A 147 9.45 -1.00 -21.54
N GLN A 148 9.70 -1.61 -22.69
CA GLN A 148 8.66 -2.18 -23.53
C GLN A 148 7.90 -3.31 -22.81
N ARG A 149 8.61 -4.18 -22.07
CA ARG A 149 7.99 -5.24 -21.28
C ARG A 149 7.12 -4.66 -20.16
N MET A 150 7.59 -3.65 -19.44
CA MET A 150 6.82 -2.99 -18.37
C MET A 150 5.58 -2.26 -18.89
N GLU A 151 5.68 -1.57 -20.03
CA GLU A 151 4.53 -0.98 -20.69
C GLU A 151 3.50 -2.04 -21.08
N THR A 152 3.95 -3.18 -21.59
CA THR A 152 3.07 -4.31 -21.93
C THR A 152 2.39 -4.89 -20.69
N GLU A 153 3.13 -5.09 -19.59
CA GLU A 153 2.61 -5.57 -18.31
C GLU A 153 1.49 -4.68 -17.76
N ILE A 154 1.70 -3.36 -17.77
CA ILE A 154 0.73 -2.39 -17.27
C ILE A 154 -0.47 -2.31 -18.21
N GLU A 155 -0.24 -2.14 -19.52
CA GLU A 155 -1.30 -1.88 -20.47
C GLU A 155 -2.18 -3.09 -20.73
N LYS A 156 -1.59 -4.29 -20.88
CA LYS A 156 -2.37 -5.51 -21.06
C LYS A 156 -3.26 -5.77 -19.85
N ASN A 157 -2.77 -5.52 -18.64
CA ASN A 157 -3.58 -5.64 -17.43
C ASN A 157 -4.80 -4.71 -17.44
N ARG A 158 -4.59 -3.42 -17.72
CA ARG A 158 -5.66 -2.42 -17.83
C ARG A 158 -6.68 -2.81 -18.89
N GLN A 159 -6.23 -3.26 -20.07
CA GLN A 159 -7.10 -3.68 -21.16
C GLN A 159 -7.94 -4.89 -20.80
N ARG A 160 -7.37 -5.90 -20.11
CA ARG A 160 -8.13 -7.07 -19.66
C ARG A 160 -9.18 -6.68 -18.62
N ILE A 161 -8.81 -5.87 -17.62
CA ILE A 161 -9.76 -5.37 -16.60
C ILE A 161 -10.92 -4.60 -17.26
N GLN A 162 -10.61 -3.68 -18.19
CA GLN A 162 -11.62 -2.91 -18.92
C GLN A 162 -12.53 -3.81 -19.76
N ALA A 163 -11.97 -4.82 -20.45
CA ALA A 163 -12.72 -5.71 -21.33
C ALA A 163 -13.67 -6.64 -20.56
N GLU A 164 -13.21 -7.21 -19.45
CA GLU A 164 -13.95 -8.23 -18.70
C GLU A 164 -14.91 -7.62 -17.67
N LEU A 165 -14.50 -6.51 -17.05
CA LEU A 165 -15.20 -5.92 -15.91
C LEU A 165 -15.81 -4.55 -16.21
N GLY A 166 -15.39 -3.89 -17.30
CA GLY A 166 -15.84 -2.54 -17.61
C GLY A 166 -15.24 -1.46 -16.71
N VAL A 167 -14.24 -1.79 -15.90
CA VAL A 167 -13.61 -0.90 -14.91
C VAL A 167 -12.41 -0.18 -15.51
N GLU A 168 -12.34 1.13 -15.29
CA GLU A 168 -11.16 1.93 -15.59
C GLU A 168 -10.20 1.90 -14.40
N VAL A 169 -8.97 1.44 -14.63
CA VAL A 169 -7.94 1.38 -13.59
C VAL A 169 -7.39 2.79 -13.30
N THR A 170 -7.52 3.24 -12.06
CA THR A 170 -7.00 4.53 -11.56
C THR A 170 -5.86 4.37 -10.54
N ALA A 171 -5.73 3.20 -9.94
CA ALA A 171 -4.66 2.83 -9.02
C ALA A 171 -4.00 1.51 -9.45
N PHE A 172 -2.69 1.44 -9.31
CA PHE A 172 -1.88 0.28 -9.67
C PHE A 172 -0.97 -0.11 -8.51
N ALA A 173 -1.16 -1.32 -7.99
CA ALA A 173 -0.26 -1.87 -6.98
C ALA A 173 0.97 -2.46 -7.66
N TYR A 174 2.16 -2.10 -7.20
CA TYR A 174 3.40 -2.71 -7.67
C TYR A 174 3.50 -4.15 -7.12
N PRO A 175 3.66 -5.19 -7.97
CA PRO A 175 3.96 -6.53 -7.51
C PRO A 175 5.13 -6.53 -6.51
N TYR A 176 4.97 -7.26 -5.40
CA TYR A 176 5.94 -7.32 -4.29
C TYR A 176 6.23 -5.97 -3.59
N GLY A 177 5.49 -4.92 -3.93
CA GLY A 177 5.72 -3.54 -3.51
C GLY A 177 7.01 -2.92 -4.08
N GLU A 178 7.60 -3.53 -5.12
CA GLU A 178 8.88 -3.10 -5.67
C GLU A 178 8.66 -2.11 -6.84
N TYR A 179 9.26 -0.94 -6.73
CA TYR A 179 9.22 0.08 -7.78
C TYR A 179 10.60 0.73 -7.97
N ASN A 180 10.76 1.42 -9.10
CA ASN A 180 11.93 2.25 -9.39
C ASN A 180 11.47 3.57 -10.05
N PRO A 181 12.32 4.59 -10.17
CA PRO A 181 11.93 5.88 -10.75
C PRO A 181 11.36 5.78 -12.17
N ALA A 182 11.85 4.83 -12.97
CA ALA A 182 11.35 4.63 -14.34
C ALA A 182 9.91 4.08 -14.35
N LEU A 183 9.57 3.14 -13.46
CA LEU A 183 8.20 2.65 -13.29
C LEU A 183 7.26 3.71 -12.74
N LYS A 184 7.70 4.52 -11.76
CA LYS A 184 6.91 5.65 -11.25
C LYS A 184 6.49 6.59 -12.39
N ASN A 185 7.44 6.99 -13.23
CA ASN A 185 7.17 7.83 -14.39
C ASN A 185 6.20 7.16 -15.41
N MET A 186 6.27 5.83 -15.60
CA MET A 186 5.31 5.13 -16.47
C MET A 186 3.87 5.19 -15.93
N LEU A 187 3.69 5.12 -14.61
CA LEU A 187 2.37 5.28 -13.98
C LEU A 187 1.89 6.73 -14.04
N GLU A 188 2.79 7.67 -13.76
CA GLU A 188 2.51 9.12 -13.80
C GLU A 188 1.99 9.55 -15.18
N GLN A 189 2.66 9.14 -16.26
CA GLN A 189 2.25 9.41 -17.64
C GLN A 189 0.85 8.88 -17.99
N ARG A 190 0.33 7.95 -17.20
CA ARG A 190 -1.00 7.34 -17.36
C ARG A 190 -2.02 7.88 -16.36
N GLY A 191 -1.65 8.88 -15.54
CA GLY A 191 -2.50 9.43 -14.49
C GLY A 191 -2.85 8.42 -13.40
N LEU A 192 -2.01 7.40 -13.20
CA LEU A 192 -2.24 6.35 -12.20
C LEU A 192 -1.62 6.72 -10.86
N HIS A 193 -2.32 6.37 -9.77
CA HIS A 193 -1.69 6.26 -8.47
C HIS A 193 -0.86 4.98 -8.38
N GLY A 194 0.38 5.10 -7.91
CA GLY A 194 1.27 3.97 -7.62
C GLY A 194 1.14 3.55 -6.17
N VAL A 195 0.71 2.33 -5.92
CA VAL A 195 0.47 1.80 -4.57
C VAL A 195 1.53 0.74 -4.24
N ALA A 196 2.22 0.92 -3.14
CA ALA A 196 3.37 0.11 -2.77
C ALA A 196 3.13 -0.68 -1.47
N GLN A 197 4.18 -1.33 -0.96
CA GLN A 197 4.11 -2.22 0.22
C GLN A 197 5.07 -1.77 1.32
N GLN A 198 4.90 -0.53 1.77
CA GLN A 198 5.57 0.03 2.93
C GLN A 198 4.57 0.67 3.88
N SER A 199 4.83 0.55 5.18
CA SER A 199 3.93 1.07 6.22
C SER A 199 3.87 2.60 6.20
N GLY A 200 2.70 3.16 6.49
CA GLY A 200 2.50 4.60 6.57
C GLY A 200 1.05 4.98 6.30
N ALA A 201 0.67 6.16 6.78
CA ALA A 201 -0.61 6.78 6.46
C ALA A 201 -0.50 7.64 5.19
N VAL A 202 -1.65 7.94 4.61
CA VAL A 202 -1.80 8.75 3.40
C VAL A 202 -2.33 10.11 3.77
N GLY A 203 -1.70 11.16 3.26
CA GLY A 203 -2.17 12.54 3.38
C GLY A 203 -1.57 13.44 2.31
N ARG A 204 -1.65 14.74 2.52
CA ARG A 204 -1.31 15.77 1.52
C ARG A 204 0.10 15.66 0.94
N TYR A 205 1.06 15.22 1.75
CA TYR A 205 2.48 15.16 1.38
C TYR A 205 2.91 13.76 0.93
N THR A 206 1.99 12.81 0.88
CA THR A 206 2.28 11.47 0.35
C THR A 206 2.50 11.56 -1.16
N ASP A 207 3.60 10.99 -1.64
CA ASP A 207 3.87 10.87 -3.07
C ASP A 207 2.84 9.92 -3.73
N PRO A 208 2.08 10.40 -4.74
CA PRO A 208 1.00 9.63 -5.37
C PRO A 208 1.47 8.39 -6.13
N LEU A 209 2.77 8.24 -6.36
CA LEU A 209 3.38 7.13 -7.10
C LEU A 209 4.06 6.12 -6.16
N GLN A 210 3.96 6.30 -4.84
CA GLN A 210 4.47 5.35 -3.85
C GLN A 210 3.60 5.36 -2.59
N VAL A 211 2.29 5.31 -2.78
CA VAL A 211 1.31 5.32 -1.70
C VAL A 211 1.56 4.14 -0.75
N PRO A 212 1.75 4.39 0.56
CA PRO A 212 2.02 3.35 1.55
C PRO A 212 0.76 2.54 1.90
N ARG A 213 0.97 1.32 2.36
CA ARG A 213 -0.05 0.42 2.91
C ARG A 213 0.51 -0.36 4.09
N PHE A 214 -0.31 -0.65 5.08
CA PHE A 214 0.06 -1.56 6.16
C PHE A 214 -0.22 -3.01 5.74
N PRO A 215 0.82 -3.83 5.48
CA PRO A 215 0.62 -5.24 5.17
C PRO A 215 0.17 -6.00 6.41
N ILE A 216 -0.87 -6.80 6.25
CA ILE A 216 -1.46 -7.65 7.28
C ILE A 216 -1.40 -9.10 6.80
N ALA A 217 -0.61 -9.90 7.50
CA ALA A 217 -0.41 -11.33 7.25
C ALA A 217 0.05 -12.00 8.55
N THR A 218 0.04 -13.32 8.59
CA THR A 218 0.41 -14.11 9.78
C THR A 218 1.75 -13.64 10.35
N GLY A 219 1.76 -13.30 11.64
CA GLY A 219 2.92 -12.75 12.35
C GLY A 219 2.98 -11.21 12.38
N TYR A 220 2.15 -10.55 11.57
CA TYR A 220 1.94 -9.09 11.55
C TYR A 220 0.44 -8.73 11.63
N ASP A 221 -0.42 -9.71 11.93
CA ASP A 221 -1.87 -9.64 11.95
C ASP A 221 -2.47 -9.59 13.36
N GLU A 222 -1.63 -9.47 14.39
CA GLU A 222 -2.12 -9.26 15.76
C GLU A 222 -2.85 -7.92 15.91
N ILE A 223 -3.86 -7.90 16.79
CA ILE A 223 -4.71 -6.72 17.03
C ILE A 223 -3.88 -5.49 17.43
N ASP A 224 -2.86 -5.63 18.28
CA ASP A 224 -2.02 -4.50 18.68
C ASP A 224 -1.21 -3.93 17.51
N ARG A 225 -0.79 -4.77 16.56
CA ARG A 225 -0.10 -4.32 15.35
C ARG A 225 -1.07 -3.62 14.40
N LEU A 226 -2.30 -4.12 14.26
CA LEU A 226 -3.36 -3.44 13.52
C LEU A 226 -3.59 -2.04 14.09
N LYS A 227 -3.78 -1.92 15.42
CA LYS A 227 -3.96 -0.62 16.11
C LYS A 227 -2.83 0.35 15.81
N GLN A 228 -1.58 -0.11 15.86
CA GLN A 228 -0.44 0.74 15.58
C GLN A 228 -0.48 1.32 14.15
N GLY A 229 -0.97 0.53 13.17
CA GLY A 229 -1.09 0.97 11.80
C GLY A 229 -2.25 1.94 11.55
N ILE A 230 -3.47 1.55 11.97
CA ILE A 230 -4.70 2.32 11.69
C ILE A 230 -4.78 3.65 12.45
N ASN A 231 -4.02 3.81 13.54
CA ASN A 231 -3.90 5.10 14.25
C ASN A 231 -2.63 5.88 13.85
N SER A 232 -1.97 5.52 12.75
CA SER A 232 -0.83 6.29 12.26
C SER A 232 -1.28 7.55 11.53
N GLN A 233 -0.48 8.60 11.64
CA GLN A 233 -0.63 9.85 10.88
C GLN A 233 0.53 9.96 9.87
N PRO A 234 0.37 10.65 8.73
CA PRO A 234 1.44 10.82 7.77
C PRO A 234 2.49 11.78 8.35
N LEU A 235 3.75 11.36 8.41
CA LEU A 235 4.83 12.31 8.68
C LEU A 235 4.94 13.26 7.48
N PRO A 236 4.94 14.60 7.66
CA PRO A 236 4.78 15.55 6.56
C PRO A 236 6.10 15.78 5.81
N VAL A 237 6.66 14.73 5.21
CA VAL A 237 7.88 14.79 4.39
C VAL A 237 7.54 15.42 3.03
N VAL A 238 8.20 16.53 2.69
CA VAL A 238 7.97 17.30 1.45
C VAL A 238 9.03 17.05 0.39
N ASP A 239 10.23 16.63 0.79
CA ASP A 239 11.29 16.18 -0.11
C ASP A 239 12.10 15.06 0.55
N GLU A 240 12.59 14.15 -0.28
CA GLU A 240 13.43 13.04 0.16
C GLU A 240 14.47 12.69 -0.90
N LYS A 241 15.70 12.49 -0.46
CA LYS A 241 16.81 12.20 -1.35
C LYS A 241 17.76 11.19 -0.76
N ARG A 242 17.88 10.05 -1.45
CA ARG A 242 18.80 8.98 -1.07
C ARG A 242 20.10 9.04 -1.88
N ASP A 243 21.20 8.80 -1.20
CA ASP A 243 22.47 8.33 -1.77
C ASP A 243 22.83 6.95 -1.19
N ASP A 244 24.03 6.44 -1.47
CA ASP A 244 24.43 5.10 -1.06
C ASP A 244 24.56 4.92 0.47
N GLN A 245 24.79 6.01 1.21
CA GLN A 245 25.09 5.99 2.64
C GLN A 245 24.05 6.71 3.49
N SER A 246 23.23 7.56 2.88
CA SER A 246 22.30 8.40 3.62
C SER A 246 20.96 8.64 2.92
N LEU A 247 19.95 8.93 3.73
CA LEU A 247 18.65 9.44 3.30
C LEU A 247 18.46 10.83 3.91
N GLN A 248 18.31 11.83 3.05
CA GLN A 248 17.94 13.19 3.45
C GLN A 248 16.42 13.32 3.40
N LEU A 249 15.85 13.91 4.44
CA LEU A 249 14.41 14.18 4.56
C LEU A 249 14.21 15.67 4.85
N GLU A 250 13.28 16.30 4.14
CA GLU A 250 12.76 17.63 4.45
C GLU A 250 11.29 17.50 4.88
N VAL A 251 10.91 18.13 5.98
CA VAL A 251 9.53 18.12 6.50
C VAL A 251 8.86 19.49 6.39
N ALA A 252 7.54 19.51 6.25
CA ALA A 252 6.75 20.73 6.10
C ALA A 252 6.68 21.60 7.38
N SER A 253 6.99 21.04 8.54
CA SER A 253 6.84 21.70 9.85
C SER A 253 8.08 21.50 10.72
N SER A 254 8.54 22.58 11.35
CA SER A 254 9.62 22.56 12.35
C SER A 254 9.14 22.17 13.75
N GLU A 255 7.81 22.12 13.97
CA GLU A 255 7.17 21.81 15.26
C GLU A 255 6.88 20.31 15.43
N LEU A 256 7.64 19.45 14.75
CA LEU A 256 7.47 18.00 14.91
C LEU A 256 8.13 17.48 16.19
N PRO A 257 7.48 16.52 16.88
CA PRO A 257 8.13 15.73 17.92
C PRO A 257 9.37 15.00 17.39
N THR A 258 10.22 14.51 18.29
CA THR A 258 11.49 13.90 17.91
C THR A 258 11.30 12.71 16.97
N ILE A 259 11.78 12.85 15.74
CA ILE A 259 11.81 11.79 14.74
C ILE A 259 12.85 10.74 15.14
N THR A 260 12.48 9.47 15.01
CA THR A 260 13.39 8.32 15.11
C THR A 260 13.21 7.44 13.88
N CYS A 261 14.33 7.04 13.26
CA CYS A 261 14.33 6.18 12.09
C CYS A 261 14.83 4.77 12.41
N PHE A 262 14.28 3.78 11.73
CA PHE A 262 14.54 2.37 11.95
C PHE A 262 14.82 1.63 10.63
N SER A 263 15.73 0.67 10.67
CA SER A 263 16.00 -0.26 9.57
C SER A 263 14.79 -1.16 9.28
N ALA A 264 14.84 -1.90 8.18
CA ALA A 264 13.83 -2.91 7.86
C ALA A 264 13.63 -3.97 8.97
N ARG A 265 14.67 -4.20 9.79
CA ARG A 265 14.67 -5.16 10.92
C ARG A 265 14.26 -4.53 12.25
N GLY A 266 13.94 -3.24 12.27
CA GLY A 266 13.53 -2.51 13.47
C GLY A 266 14.69 -1.97 14.30
N GLU A 267 15.92 -1.98 13.79
CA GLU A 267 17.09 -1.42 14.48
C GLU A 267 17.08 0.10 14.34
N ARG A 268 17.33 0.82 15.43
CA ARG A 268 17.40 2.28 15.40
C ARG A 268 18.61 2.73 14.56
N LEU A 269 18.37 3.64 13.62
CA LEU A 269 19.39 4.22 12.77
C LEU A 269 19.89 5.56 13.34
N PRO A 270 21.18 5.90 13.15
CA PRO A 270 21.68 7.25 13.42
C PRO A 270 20.91 8.29 12.59
N LEU A 271 20.51 9.36 13.26
CA LEU A 271 19.75 10.46 12.67
C LEU A 271 20.39 11.78 13.10
N GLU A 272 20.84 12.57 12.15
CA GLU A 272 21.33 13.93 12.34
C GLU A 272 20.21 14.91 11.97
N LYS A 273 19.88 15.83 12.87
CA LYS A 273 19.03 16.99 12.56
C LYS A 273 19.94 18.08 11.99
N ILE A 274 19.87 18.32 10.68
CA ILE A 274 20.71 19.31 9.97
C ILE A 274 20.27 20.72 10.35
N ASP A 275 18.96 20.96 10.35
CA ASP A 275 18.32 22.19 10.82
C ASP A 275 16.87 21.90 11.27
N GLU A 276 16.05 22.94 11.42
CA GLU A 276 14.69 22.83 11.92
C GLU A 276 13.78 21.89 11.13
N THR A 277 13.97 21.78 9.80
CA THR A 277 13.10 20.99 8.90
C THR A 277 13.84 19.91 8.14
N ARG A 278 15.18 19.83 8.22
CA ARG A 278 15.98 18.86 7.46
C ARG A 278 16.70 17.87 8.36
N TYR A 279 16.67 16.61 7.94
CA TYR A 279 17.25 15.47 8.66
C TYR A 279 18.09 14.63 7.70
N ARG A 280 19.13 14.00 8.24
CA ARG A 280 19.95 12.99 7.56
C ARG A 280 19.92 11.70 8.36
N VAL A 281 19.40 10.64 7.75
CA VAL A 281 19.45 9.28 8.28
C VAL A 281 20.68 8.58 7.71
N GLU A 282 21.52 7.98 8.55
CA GLU A 282 22.55 7.06 8.08
C GLU A 282 21.92 5.72 7.70
N LEU A 283 22.22 5.24 6.50
CA LEU A 283 21.66 3.99 5.97
C LEU A 283 22.62 2.83 6.21
N PRO A 284 22.10 1.62 6.51
CA PRO A 284 22.90 0.42 6.47
C PRO A 284 23.33 0.12 5.03
N PRO A 285 24.35 -0.76 4.83
CA PRO A 285 24.68 -1.27 3.51
C PRO A 285 23.43 -1.81 2.80
N THR A 286 23.29 -1.49 1.51
CA THR A 286 22.18 -1.98 0.71
C THR A 286 22.29 -3.48 0.53
N GLU A 287 21.24 -4.21 0.90
CA GLU A 287 21.11 -5.66 0.68
C GLU A 287 20.42 -5.93 -0.66
N ALA A 288 20.63 -7.11 -1.25
CA ALA A 288 19.92 -7.50 -2.47
C ALA A 288 18.39 -7.55 -2.22
N GLY A 289 17.61 -7.00 -3.15
CA GLY A 289 16.16 -6.92 -3.03
C GLY A 289 15.68 -5.71 -2.21
N ARG A 290 14.57 -5.86 -1.48
CA ARG A 290 13.87 -4.73 -0.86
C ARG A 290 14.56 -4.25 0.42
N ASN A 291 14.94 -2.98 0.41
CA ASN A 291 15.43 -2.26 1.57
C ASN A 291 14.42 -1.18 1.97
N LYS A 292 14.38 -0.85 3.26
CA LYS A 292 13.53 0.25 3.74
C LYS A 292 14.07 0.90 5.01
N VAL A 293 13.67 2.16 5.18
CA VAL A 293 13.75 2.90 6.45
C VAL A 293 12.35 3.33 6.84
N ASN A 294 12.00 3.18 8.11
CA ASN A 294 10.77 3.75 8.67
C ASN A 294 11.17 4.87 9.63
N CYS A 295 10.71 6.09 9.39
CA CYS A 295 10.89 7.24 10.28
C CYS A 295 9.56 7.56 10.96
N THR A 296 9.58 7.64 12.29
CA THR A 296 8.38 7.84 13.10
C THR A 296 8.60 8.90 14.17
N ALA A 297 7.52 9.56 14.57
CA ALA A 297 7.51 10.48 15.71
C ALA A 297 6.19 10.32 16.47
N PRO A 298 6.17 10.32 17.81
CA PRO A 298 4.90 10.27 18.55
C PRO A 298 4.09 11.53 18.25
N THR A 299 2.77 11.44 18.08
CA THR A 299 1.93 12.64 17.82
C THR A 299 1.80 13.53 19.07
N GLY A 300 1.95 12.94 20.26
CA GLY A 300 1.82 13.64 21.54
C GLY A 300 0.36 13.84 21.99
N GLU A 301 -0.61 13.63 21.10
CA GLU A 301 -2.05 13.75 21.38
C GLU A 301 -2.57 12.54 22.15
N ASN A 302 -2.28 11.33 21.67
CA ASN A 302 -2.65 10.08 22.31
C ASN A 302 -1.47 9.10 22.41
N LYS A 303 -1.49 8.26 23.45
CA LYS A 303 -0.47 7.20 23.61
C LYS A 303 -0.64 6.14 22.52
N GLY A 304 0.43 5.90 21.76
CA GLY A 304 0.47 4.85 20.73
C GLY A 304 0.20 5.34 19.32
N GLU A 305 -0.05 6.63 19.14
CA GLU A 305 -0.18 7.28 17.83
C GLU A 305 1.15 7.85 17.37
N PHE A 306 1.48 7.62 16.10
CA PHE A 306 2.75 8.02 15.52
C PHE A 306 2.54 8.63 14.14
N TYR A 307 3.23 9.74 13.88
CA TYR A 307 3.62 10.12 12.53
C TYR A 307 4.49 9.02 11.94
N TRP A 308 4.24 8.63 10.69
CA TRP A 308 4.93 7.56 10.02
C TRP A 308 5.29 7.94 8.59
N HIS A 309 6.56 7.76 8.23
CA HIS A 309 7.05 7.76 6.85
C HIS A 309 7.89 6.52 6.60
N SER A 310 7.79 5.95 5.41
CA SER A 310 8.66 4.86 4.98
C SER A 310 9.27 5.16 3.64
N TYR A 311 10.59 5.03 3.55
CA TYR A 311 11.34 5.12 2.32
C TYR A 311 11.80 3.72 1.90
N LEU A 312 11.51 3.34 0.65
CA LEU A 312 11.82 2.03 0.09
C LEU A 312 12.76 2.17 -1.11
N TRP A 313 13.73 1.27 -1.22
CA TRP A 313 14.56 1.14 -2.42
C TRP A 313 14.92 -0.32 -2.67
N ILE A 314 15.33 -0.61 -3.91
CA ILE A 314 15.74 -1.96 -4.34
C ILE A 314 17.26 -1.97 -4.51
N GLY A 315 17.91 -2.96 -3.90
CA GLY A 315 19.31 -3.30 -4.14
C GLY A 315 19.44 -4.36 -5.22
N ASP A 316 20.54 -4.27 -5.98
CA ASP A 316 20.90 -5.23 -7.03
C ASP A 316 21.33 -6.60 -6.49
#